data_AF-A0A7S2VFD6-F1
#
_entry.id   AF-A0A7S2VFD6-F1
#
_cell.length_a   1.000
_cell.length_b   1.000
_cell.length_c   1.000
_cell.angle_alpha   90.00
_cell.angle_beta   90.00
_cell.angle_gamma   90.00
#
_symmetry.space_group_name_H-M   'P 1'
#
loop_
_entity.id
_entity.type
_entity.pdbx_description
1 polymer ?
#
loop_
_entity_poly.entity_id
_entity_poly.type
_entity_poly.pdbx_seq_one_letter_code
_entity_poly.pdbx_strand_id
1 'polypeptide(L)'
;NASPVVSMYSGETITVEIVTHHSGHDFAKMIRGDKAVEEIFYWEETQTLENKPVPKLPGSGVHLITGPIEVKGAMPGDVLEVEIMELDPRYNPETGRCFGTNSQKFAGYQYRADDGTARDGTPYVRTGGTEAITVFEFLEDKKGNMLFGKPVYMYRFPNMTAP
;
A
#
# COMPACT_ATOMS: atom_id res chain seq x y z
N ASN A 1 10.46 -0.36 20.30
CA ASN A 1 11.11 -0.95 19.12
C ASN A 1 10.39 -2.22 18.74
N ALA A 2 10.18 -2.47 17.45
CA ALA A 2 9.59 -3.72 16.98
C ALA A 2 10.61 -4.86 17.14
N SER A 3 10.16 -6.02 17.61
CA SER A 3 10.99 -7.23 17.66
C SER A 3 11.16 -7.81 16.26
N PRO A 4 12.33 -8.40 15.92
CA PRO A 4 12.51 -9.11 14.66
C PRO A 4 11.50 -10.24 14.49
N VAL A 5 10.93 -10.36 13.29
CA VAL A 5 10.05 -11.50 12.95
C VAL A 5 10.85 -12.71 12.47
N VAL A 6 12.07 -12.48 12.00
CA VAL A 6 13.04 -13.50 11.58
C VAL A 6 14.45 -12.92 11.69
N SER A 7 15.42 -13.81 11.91
CA SER A 7 16.84 -13.48 11.97
C SER A 7 17.61 -14.31 10.96
N MET A 8 18.51 -13.68 10.23
CA MET A 8 19.33 -14.29 9.18
C MET A 8 20.81 -13.92 9.35
N TYR A 9 21.69 -14.68 8.71
CA TYR A 9 23.11 -14.39 8.57
C TYR A 9 23.39 -13.71 7.23
N SER A 10 24.53 -13.01 7.14
CA SER A 10 24.99 -12.42 5.88
C SER A 10 25.17 -13.50 4.80
N GLY A 11 24.70 -13.21 3.58
CA GLY A 11 24.72 -14.13 2.44
C GLY A 11 23.51 -15.05 2.33
N GLU A 12 22.59 -15.05 3.29
CA GLU A 12 21.32 -15.79 3.16
C GLU A 12 20.31 -15.04 2.26
N THR A 13 19.37 -15.79 1.70
CA THR A 13 18.28 -15.25 0.86
C THR A 13 16.95 -15.39 1.59
N ILE A 14 16.07 -14.40 1.44
CA ILE A 14 14.71 -14.42 1.98
C ILE A 14 13.73 -13.85 0.96
N THR A 15 12.56 -14.49 0.85
CA THR A 15 11.41 -13.95 0.11
C THR A 15 10.52 -13.17 1.07
N VAL A 16 10.17 -11.94 0.71
CA VAL A 16 9.33 -11.07 1.53
C VAL A 16 8.06 -10.75 0.75
N GLU A 17 6.91 -11.11 1.31
CA GLU A 17 5.63 -10.67 0.75
C GLU A 17 5.32 -9.24 1.22
N ILE A 18 4.85 -8.42 0.28
CA ILE A 18 4.44 -7.04 0.54
C ILE A 18 3.04 -6.79 -0.01
N VAL A 19 2.30 -5.92 0.67
CA VAL A 19 0.92 -5.58 0.31
C VAL A 19 0.80 -4.06 0.25
N THR A 20 0.16 -3.55 -0.80
CA THR A 20 -0.10 -2.12 -0.89
C THR A 20 -1.12 -1.69 0.15
N HIS A 21 -0.82 -0.64 0.90
CA HIS A 21 -1.75 -0.01 1.84
C HIS A 21 -3.00 0.58 1.14
N HIS A 22 -2.98 0.67 -0.19
CA HIS A 22 -4.12 1.08 -1.01
C HIS A 22 -5.06 -0.07 -1.41
N SER A 23 -4.86 -1.30 -0.94
CA SER A 23 -5.74 -2.43 -1.29
C SER A 23 -7.21 -2.18 -0.91
N GLY A 24 -7.45 -1.40 0.16
CA GLY A 24 -8.80 -0.98 0.57
C GLY A 24 -9.53 -0.07 -0.41
N HIS A 25 -8.87 0.44 -1.47
CA HIS A 25 -9.55 1.20 -2.52
C HIS A 25 -10.47 0.32 -3.38
N ASP A 26 -10.19 -0.99 -3.49
CA ASP A 26 -11.10 -1.94 -4.12
C ASP A 26 -10.98 -3.31 -3.45
N PHE A 27 -11.88 -3.55 -2.50
CA PHE A 27 -11.95 -4.82 -1.78
C PHE A 27 -12.10 -6.01 -2.73
N ALA A 28 -12.93 -5.91 -3.76
CA ALA A 28 -13.19 -7.05 -4.64
C ALA A 28 -11.98 -7.43 -5.51
N LYS A 29 -11.11 -6.47 -5.86
CA LYS A 29 -9.94 -6.72 -6.72
C LYS A 29 -8.66 -6.98 -5.96
N MET A 30 -8.46 -6.36 -4.81
CA MET A 30 -7.17 -6.37 -4.11
C MET A 30 -7.20 -7.03 -2.73
N ILE A 31 -8.37 -7.45 -2.22
CA ILE A 31 -8.49 -8.06 -0.89
C ILE A 31 -9.25 -9.40 -0.95
N ARG A 32 -10.48 -9.38 -1.45
CA ARG A 32 -11.38 -10.54 -1.44
C ARG A 32 -10.72 -11.77 -2.05
N GLY A 33 -10.79 -12.88 -1.34
CA GLY A 33 -10.27 -14.18 -1.76
C GLY A 33 -8.81 -14.40 -1.40
N ASP A 34 -8.10 -13.37 -0.94
CA ASP A 34 -6.75 -13.45 -0.42
C ASP A 34 -6.77 -13.40 1.10
N LYS A 35 -6.74 -14.58 1.74
CA LYS A 35 -6.89 -14.71 3.21
C LYS A 35 -5.88 -13.88 4.01
N ALA A 36 -4.64 -13.79 3.54
CA ALA A 36 -3.60 -13.03 4.24
C ALA A 36 -3.86 -11.52 4.13
N VAL A 37 -4.32 -11.06 2.97
CA VAL A 37 -4.69 -9.64 2.80
C VAL A 37 -5.99 -9.32 3.53
N GLU A 38 -6.96 -10.23 3.55
CA GLU A 38 -8.20 -10.12 4.34
C GLU A 38 -7.88 -9.94 5.83
N GLU A 39 -6.94 -10.71 6.37
CA GLU A 39 -6.48 -10.58 7.76
C GLU A 39 -5.82 -9.22 8.02
N ILE A 40 -4.92 -8.76 7.14
CA ILE A 40 -4.24 -7.46 7.27
C ILE A 40 -5.24 -6.29 7.24
N PHE A 41 -6.25 -6.36 6.38
CA PHE A 41 -7.23 -5.28 6.18
C PHE A 41 -8.49 -5.43 7.04
N TYR A 42 -8.58 -6.47 7.86
CA TYR A 42 -9.72 -6.68 8.74
C TYR A 42 -9.93 -5.49 9.69
N TRP A 43 -11.17 -5.05 9.80
CA TRP A 43 -11.58 -3.96 10.68
C TRP A 43 -12.97 -4.30 11.25
N GLU A 44 -13.01 -4.58 12.56
CA GLU A 44 -14.25 -4.85 13.29
C GLU A 44 -15.17 -3.63 13.35
N GLU A 45 -16.48 -3.86 13.22
CA GLU A 45 -17.50 -2.78 13.26
C GLU A 45 -17.48 -1.98 14.57
N THR A 46 -17.09 -2.60 15.68
CA THR A 46 -17.04 -1.95 16.99
C THR A 46 -15.77 -1.15 17.24
N GLN A 47 -14.80 -1.19 16.31
CA GLN A 47 -13.48 -0.60 16.50
C GLN A 47 -13.39 0.78 15.84
N THR A 48 -13.11 1.82 16.63
CA THR A 48 -12.89 3.17 16.10
C THR A 48 -11.43 3.37 15.64
N LEU A 49 -11.16 4.48 14.94
CA LEU A 49 -9.78 4.88 14.60
C LEU A 49 -8.88 5.07 15.84
N GLU A 50 -9.47 5.47 16.96
CA GLU A 50 -8.76 5.72 18.22
C GLU A 50 -8.39 4.42 18.94
N ASN A 51 -9.24 3.41 18.85
CA ASN A 51 -9.11 2.15 19.60
C ASN A 51 -8.56 0.99 18.74
N LYS A 52 -8.06 1.28 17.53
CA LYS A 52 -7.37 0.29 16.70
C LYS A 52 -6.07 -0.16 17.37
N PRO A 53 -5.71 -1.47 17.35
CA PRO A 53 -4.45 -1.96 17.93
C PRO A 53 -3.20 -1.23 17.44
N VAL A 54 -3.25 -0.71 16.21
CA VAL A 54 -2.25 0.20 15.64
C VAL A 54 -2.93 1.54 15.35
N PRO A 55 -3.02 2.45 16.33
CA PRO A 55 -3.70 3.73 16.16
C PRO A 55 -2.91 4.61 15.21
N LYS A 56 -3.61 5.38 14.38
CA LYS A 56 -2.97 6.34 13.48
C LYS A 56 -2.57 7.59 14.28
N LEU A 57 -1.30 7.72 14.61
CA LEU A 57 -0.78 8.87 15.36
C LEU A 57 -0.37 10.01 14.41
N PRO A 58 -0.32 11.27 14.89
CA PRO A 58 0.28 12.37 14.14
C PRO A 58 1.72 12.03 13.71
N GLY A 59 2.01 12.19 12.42
CA GLY A 59 3.32 11.84 11.86
C GLY A 59 3.53 10.35 11.51
N SER A 60 2.55 9.48 11.76
CA SER A 60 2.62 8.09 11.30
C SER A 60 2.57 8.01 9.77
N GLY A 61 3.52 7.27 9.18
CA GLY A 61 3.49 6.87 7.77
C GLY A 61 2.30 5.95 7.47
N VAL A 62 1.94 5.84 6.18
CA VAL A 62 0.76 5.09 5.74
C VAL A 62 1.06 3.68 5.21
N HIS A 63 2.34 3.32 5.13
CA HIS A 63 2.79 2.08 4.48
C HIS A 63 2.70 0.89 5.43
N LEU A 64 2.28 -0.25 4.88
CA LEU A 64 2.47 -1.56 5.52
C LEU A 64 3.93 -1.98 5.30
N ILE A 65 4.63 -2.32 6.38
CA ILE A 65 6.05 -2.67 6.34
C ILE A 65 6.20 -4.10 6.88
N THR A 66 6.54 -5.05 6.00
CA THR A 66 6.84 -6.42 6.39
C THR A 66 8.23 -6.48 7.05
N GLY A 67 8.31 -7.06 8.25
CA GLY A 67 9.55 -7.14 9.04
C GLY A 67 9.32 -6.75 10.51
N PRO A 68 10.37 -6.34 11.24
CA PRO A 68 11.77 -6.21 10.79
C PRO A 68 12.49 -7.56 10.67
N ILE A 69 13.47 -7.62 9.77
CA ILE A 69 14.38 -8.76 9.59
C ILE A 69 15.71 -8.41 10.28
N GLU A 70 16.17 -9.27 11.19
CA GLU A 70 17.48 -9.11 11.84
C GLU A 70 18.58 -9.73 10.98
N VAL A 71 19.68 -9.00 10.78
CA VAL A 71 20.92 -9.55 10.25
C VAL A 71 21.91 -9.72 11.40
N LYS A 72 22.19 -10.97 11.77
CA LYS A 72 22.99 -11.32 12.94
C LYS A 72 24.41 -10.77 12.81
N GLY A 73 24.84 -10.06 13.85
CA GLY A 73 26.17 -9.46 13.92
C GLY A 73 26.31 -8.08 13.28
N ALA A 74 25.25 -7.54 12.65
CA ALA A 74 25.24 -6.17 12.17
C ALA A 74 25.29 -5.18 13.34
N MET A 75 26.18 -4.19 13.25
CA MET A 75 26.43 -3.17 14.27
C MET A 75 26.15 -1.75 13.73
N PRO A 76 25.84 -0.77 14.59
CA PRO A 76 25.74 0.62 14.15
C PRO A 76 27.02 1.10 13.46
N GLY A 77 26.89 1.59 12.23
CA GLY A 77 28.02 2.01 11.38
C GLY A 77 28.32 1.04 10.24
N ASP A 78 27.79 -0.18 10.29
CA ASP A 78 27.91 -1.14 9.19
C ASP A 78 27.03 -0.75 7.99
N VAL A 79 27.39 -1.28 6.83
CA VAL A 79 26.59 -1.19 5.60
C VAL A 79 25.89 -2.53 5.38
N LEU A 80 24.58 -2.47 5.16
CA LEU A 80 23.80 -3.62 4.72
C LEU A 80 23.61 -3.56 3.20
N GLU A 81 24.18 -4.51 2.49
CA GLU A 81 23.85 -4.76 1.09
C GLU A 81 22.53 -5.55 1.02
N VAL A 82 21.60 -5.09 0.18
CA VAL A 82 20.34 -5.77 -0.09
C VAL A 82 20.20 -5.92 -1.60
N GLU A 83 20.39 -7.15 -2.08
CA GLU A 83 20.21 -7.49 -3.49
C GLU A 83 18.76 -7.94 -3.74
N ILE A 84 18.06 -7.24 -4.63
CA ILE A 84 16.71 -7.65 -5.07
C ILE A 84 16.88 -8.58 -6.26
N MET A 85 16.79 -9.89 -6.00
CA MET A 85 17.00 -10.93 -7.02
C MET A 85 15.79 -11.11 -7.95
N GLU A 86 14.58 -11.04 -7.40
CA GLU A 86 13.31 -11.28 -8.10
C GLU A 86 12.22 -10.39 -7.51
N LEU A 87 11.23 -10.04 -8.34
CA LEU A 87 10.06 -9.27 -7.92
C LEU A 87 8.83 -9.75 -8.70
N ASP A 88 7.94 -10.44 -7.99
CA ASP A 88 6.68 -10.93 -8.54
C ASP A 88 5.48 -10.10 -8.09
N PRO A 89 4.50 -9.88 -8.99
CA PRO A 89 3.24 -9.29 -8.58
C PRO A 89 2.45 -10.25 -7.70
N ARG A 90 1.76 -9.69 -6.70
CA ARG A 90 0.75 -10.44 -5.95
C ARG A 90 -0.54 -10.49 -6.76
N TYR A 91 -0.92 -11.69 -7.21
CA TYR A 91 -2.19 -11.92 -7.88
C TYR A 91 -3.31 -12.11 -6.87
N ASN A 92 -4.48 -11.55 -7.17
CA ASN A 92 -5.69 -11.91 -6.45
C ASN A 92 -6.03 -13.39 -6.75
N PRO A 93 -6.10 -14.28 -5.74
CA PRO A 93 -6.28 -15.71 -5.96
C PRO A 93 -7.60 -16.10 -6.63
N GLU A 94 -8.67 -15.32 -6.45
CA GLU A 94 -9.97 -15.59 -7.09
C GLU A 94 -9.97 -15.28 -8.58
N THR A 95 -9.28 -14.20 -8.97
CA THR A 95 -9.32 -13.70 -10.36
C THR A 95 -8.10 -14.09 -11.18
N GLY A 96 -7.01 -14.50 -10.54
CA GLY A 96 -5.71 -14.73 -11.17
C GLY A 96 -5.08 -13.48 -11.79
N ARG A 97 -5.49 -12.28 -11.35
CA ARG A 97 -5.07 -10.99 -11.92
C ARG A 97 -4.42 -10.12 -10.85
N CYS A 98 -3.51 -9.25 -11.29
CA CYS A 98 -2.88 -8.26 -10.42
C CYS A 98 -3.51 -6.88 -10.65
N PHE A 99 -3.88 -6.22 -9.56
CA PHE A 99 -4.45 -4.87 -9.59
C PHE A 99 -3.68 -3.94 -8.67
N GLY A 100 -3.73 -2.64 -8.97
CA GLY A 100 -3.25 -1.61 -8.08
C GLY A 100 -3.96 -0.30 -8.32
N THR A 101 -3.59 0.73 -7.57
CA THR A 101 -4.22 2.04 -7.70
C THR A 101 -3.22 3.18 -7.71
N ASN A 102 -3.55 4.22 -8.48
CA ASN A 102 -2.96 5.53 -8.33
C ASN A 102 -3.96 6.42 -7.60
N SER A 103 -3.51 7.20 -6.62
CA SER A 103 -4.37 8.13 -5.89
C SER A 103 -3.86 9.55 -6.00
N GLN A 104 -4.65 10.40 -6.61
CA GLN A 104 -4.45 11.85 -6.65
C GLN A 104 -5.02 12.44 -5.35
N LYS A 105 -4.19 12.51 -4.31
CA LYS A 105 -4.60 12.91 -2.96
C LYS A 105 -4.17 14.32 -2.57
N PHE A 106 -4.69 14.80 -1.44
CA PHE A 106 -4.32 16.07 -0.77
C PHE A 106 -2.84 16.19 -0.39
N ALA A 107 -2.05 15.13 -0.50
CA ALA A 107 -0.60 15.18 -0.24
C ALA A 107 0.23 15.24 -1.53
N GLY A 108 -0.42 15.21 -2.70
CA GLY A 108 0.28 15.25 -3.98
C GLY A 108 0.72 16.66 -4.37
N TYR A 109 1.79 16.75 -5.16
CA TYR A 109 2.37 18.02 -5.63
C TYR A 109 1.38 18.91 -6.40
N GLN A 110 0.40 18.30 -7.06
CA GLN A 110 -0.69 18.98 -7.75
C GLN A 110 -1.56 19.84 -6.82
N TYR A 111 -1.43 19.66 -5.50
CA TYR A 111 -2.13 20.38 -4.46
C TYR A 111 -1.16 21.20 -3.59
N ARG A 112 -1.61 22.38 -3.18
CA ARG A 112 -0.94 23.30 -2.28
C ARG A 112 -1.62 23.23 -0.93
N ALA A 113 -1.01 22.49 0.00
CA ALA A 113 -1.58 22.26 1.32
C ALA A 113 -1.62 23.50 2.21
N ASP A 114 -0.80 24.50 1.90
CA ASP A 114 -0.65 25.76 2.62
C ASP A 114 -1.80 26.73 2.39
N ASP A 115 -2.31 26.85 1.16
CA ASP A 115 -3.38 27.79 0.81
C ASP A 115 -4.72 27.12 0.43
N GLY A 116 -4.76 25.78 0.38
CA GLY A 116 -5.97 25.03 0.06
C GLY A 116 -6.35 25.13 -1.42
N THR A 117 -5.39 25.35 -2.31
CA THR A 117 -5.63 25.41 -3.76
C THR A 117 -4.91 24.30 -4.52
N ALA A 118 -5.40 23.96 -5.70
CA ALA A 118 -4.62 23.23 -6.68
C ALA A 118 -3.51 24.12 -7.25
N ARG A 119 -2.51 23.51 -7.90
CA ARG A 119 -1.37 24.21 -8.50
C ARG A 119 -1.74 25.34 -9.46
N ASP A 120 -2.87 25.18 -10.15
CA ASP A 120 -3.44 26.14 -11.11
C ASP A 120 -4.26 27.26 -10.45
N GLY A 121 -4.32 27.30 -9.12
CA GLY A 121 -5.06 28.30 -8.34
C GLY A 121 -6.54 27.98 -8.12
N THR A 122 -7.04 26.85 -8.63
CA THR A 122 -8.42 26.44 -8.36
C THR A 122 -8.59 26.02 -6.89
N PRO A 123 -9.69 26.39 -6.20
CA PRO A 123 -9.90 25.97 -4.83
C PRO A 123 -9.98 24.45 -4.71
N TYR A 124 -9.26 23.88 -3.75
CA TYR A 124 -9.38 22.48 -3.40
C TYR A 124 -10.23 22.35 -2.14
N VAL A 125 -11.32 21.60 -2.27
CA VAL A 125 -12.20 21.30 -1.15
C VAL A 125 -11.93 19.85 -0.75
N ARG A 126 -11.44 19.64 0.48
CA ARG A 126 -11.14 18.30 1.02
C ARG A 126 -12.39 17.42 1.08
N THR A 127 -13.56 18.04 1.25
CA THR A 127 -14.86 17.40 1.19
C THR A 127 -15.41 17.42 -0.24
N GLY A 128 -15.94 16.30 -0.73
CA GLY A 128 -16.70 16.26 -1.99
C GLY A 128 -15.99 15.69 -3.23
N GLY A 129 -14.97 14.83 -3.06
CA GLY A 129 -14.47 14.02 -4.18
C GLY A 129 -13.53 14.76 -5.14
N THR A 130 -12.73 15.70 -4.66
CA THR A 130 -11.65 16.34 -5.43
C THR A 130 -10.46 15.40 -5.63
N GLU A 131 -10.25 14.45 -4.70
CA GLU A 131 -9.32 13.35 -4.88
C GLU A 131 -9.88 12.33 -5.88
N ALA A 132 -9.01 11.74 -6.69
CA ALA A 132 -9.39 10.69 -7.62
C ALA A 132 -8.51 9.46 -7.41
N ILE A 133 -9.14 8.29 -7.51
CA ILE A 133 -8.46 7.00 -7.50
C ILE A 133 -8.67 6.38 -8.87
N THR A 134 -7.57 6.00 -9.51
CA THR A 134 -7.57 5.21 -10.73
C THR A 134 -7.13 3.81 -10.41
N VAL A 135 -7.99 2.83 -10.72
CA VAL A 135 -7.66 1.40 -10.58
C VAL A 135 -7.01 0.94 -11.88
N PHE A 136 -5.89 0.25 -11.75
CA PHE A 136 -5.15 -0.37 -12.84
C PHE A 136 -5.18 -1.88 -12.72
N GLU A 137 -5.25 -2.54 -13.87
CA GLU A 137 -4.88 -3.94 -14.02
C GLU A 137 -3.47 -4.01 -14.58
N PHE A 138 -2.63 -4.82 -13.99
CA PHE A 138 -1.28 -5.07 -14.47
C PHE A 138 -1.28 -6.28 -15.43
N LEU A 139 -0.83 -6.05 -16.66
CA LEU A 139 -0.85 -7.02 -17.74
C LEU A 139 0.54 -7.60 -17.98
N GLU A 140 0.58 -8.87 -18.34
CA GLU A 140 1.80 -9.63 -18.59
C GLU A 140 1.84 -10.19 -20.01
N ASP A 141 3.03 -10.56 -20.47
CA ASP A 141 3.19 -11.34 -21.69
C ASP A 141 2.88 -12.83 -21.46
N LYS A 142 2.96 -13.64 -22.53
CA LYS A 142 2.70 -15.09 -22.44
C LYS A 142 3.72 -15.87 -21.60
N LYS A 143 4.83 -15.24 -21.21
CA LYS A 143 5.89 -15.82 -20.38
C LYS A 143 5.80 -15.36 -18.92
N GLY A 144 4.80 -14.53 -18.56
CA GLY A 144 4.64 -13.98 -17.22
C GLY A 144 5.48 -12.73 -16.96
N ASN A 145 6.07 -12.11 -17.98
CA ASN A 145 6.80 -10.85 -17.77
C ASN A 145 5.81 -9.68 -17.71
N MET A 146 5.93 -8.86 -16.66
CA MET A 146 5.14 -7.65 -16.51
C MET A 146 5.35 -6.67 -17.68
N LEU A 147 4.25 -6.20 -18.29
CA LEU A 147 4.28 -5.26 -19.41
C LEU A 147 3.94 -3.83 -18.97
N PHE A 148 2.69 -3.59 -18.57
CA PHE A 148 2.21 -2.26 -18.16
C PHE A 148 0.91 -2.36 -17.35
N GLY A 149 0.62 -1.31 -16.60
CA GLY A 149 -0.69 -1.11 -15.96
C GLY A 149 -1.68 -0.47 -16.93
N LYS A 150 -2.80 -1.14 -17.19
CA LYS A 150 -3.93 -0.60 -17.97
C LYS A 150 -4.96 0.01 -17.01
N PRO A 151 -5.36 1.29 -17.18
CA PRO A 151 -6.43 1.86 -16.37
C PRO A 151 -7.74 1.13 -16.65
N VAL A 152 -8.42 0.70 -15.60
CA VAL A 152 -9.72 0.00 -15.68
C VAL A 152 -10.85 1.02 -15.52
N TYR A 153 -10.77 1.85 -14.49
CA TYR A 153 -11.68 2.96 -14.23
C TYR A 153 -11.08 3.93 -13.23
N MET A 154 -11.72 5.09 -13.11
CA MET A 154 -11.42 6.12 -12.13
C MET A 154 -12.69 6.48 -11.36
N TYR A 155 -12.56 6.74 -10.08
CA TYR A 155 -13.65 7.28 -9.26
C TYR A 155 -13.14 8.39 -8.35
N ARG A 156 -14.04 9.30 -7.96
CA ARG A 156 -13.74 10.32 -6.97
C ARG A 156 -13.76 9.72 -5.58
N PHE A 157 -12.81 10.10 -4.72
CA PHE A 157 -12.73 9.57 -3.37
C PHE A 157 -14.04 9.87 -2.64
N PRO A 158 -14.80 8.83 -2.20
CA PRO A 158 -16.08 9.05 -1.57
C PRO A 158 -15.88 9.57 -0.14
N ASN A 159 -16.90 10.27 0.38
CA ASN A 159 -16.97 10.49 1.82
C ASN A 159 -17.23 9.13 2.47
N MET A 160 -16.20 8.53 3.05
CA MET A 160 -16.29 7.26 3.76
C MET A 160 -16.39 7.52 5.25
N THR A 161 -17.34 6.87 5.91
CA THR A 161 -17.26 6.61 7.34
C THR A 161 -16.43 5.33 7.52
N ALA A 162 -15.56 5.31 8.53
CA ALA A 162 -15.12 4.03 9.06
C ALA A 162 -16.37 3.26 9.55
N PRO A 163 -16.29 1.93 9.74
CA PRO A 163 -17.28 1.25 10.56
C PRO A 163 -17.55 2.01 11.86
#